data_AF-A0A429DRT5-F1
#
_entry.id   AF-A0A429DRT5-F1
#
_cell.length_a   1.000
_cell.length_b   1.000
_cell.length_c   1.000
_cell.angle_alpha   90.00
_cell.angle_beta   90.00
_cell.angle_gamma   90.00
#
_symmetry.space_group_name_H-M   'P 1'
#
loop_
_entity.id
_entity.type
_entity.pdbx_description
1 polymer ?
#
loop_
_entity_poly.entity_id
_entity_poly.type
_entity_poly.pdbx_seq_one_letter_code
_entity_poly.pdbx_strand_id
1 'polypeptide(L)'
;MGDSNGREAVTAVWRIESARIVGALARYTGDFALAEDLAQEALAEALVNWPREGVPRNPAGWLLTVGRRRAIDAFRRRAARDERYAALARGLGEGGVASGG
;
A
#
# COMPACT_ATOMS: atom_id res chain seq x y z
N MET A 1 -4.95 24.38 18.59
CA MET A 1 -4.94 25.05 17.28
C MET A 1 -3.97 24.40 16.26
N GLY A 2 -3.16 23.39 16.64
CA GLY A 2 -2.27 22.69 15.68
C GLY A 2 -2.92 21.59 14.84
N ASP A 3 -4.09 21.09 15.24
CA ASP A 3 -4.78 19.95 14.59
C ASP A 3 -5.41 20.31 13.22
N SER A 4 -5.81 21.57 13.02
CA SER A 4 -6.38 22.04 11.74
C SER A 4 -5.31 22.26 10.67
N ASN A 5 -4.15 22.80 11.02
CA ASN A 5 -3.06 23.10 10.09
C ASN A 5 -2.52 21.83 9.40
N GLY A 6 -2.37 20.72 10.15
CA GLY A 6 -1.93 19.44 9.57
C GLY A 6 -2.94 18.89 8.57
N ARG A 7 -4.24 18.90 8.90
CA ARG A 7 -5.30 18.42 7.99
C ARG A 7 -5.44 19.31 6.75
N GLU A 8 -5.38 20.63 6.91
CA GLU A 8 -5.40 21.59 5.80
C GLU A 8 -4.22 21.37 4.84
N ALA A 9 -3.03 21.14 5.39
CA ALA A 9 -1.85 20.82 4.59
C ALA A 9 -2.01 19.51 3.81
N VAL A 10 -2.60 18.47 4.42
CA VAL A 10 -2.93 17.22 3.71
C VAL A 10 -3.86 17.51 2.52
N THR A 11 -4.95 18.25 2.74
CA THR A 11 -5.89 18.59 1.66
C THR A 11 -5.21 19.40 0.56
N ALA A 12 -4.40 20.40 0.91
CA ALA A 12 -3.68 21.23 -0.05
C ALA A 12 -2.70 20.41 -0.89
N VAL A 13 -1.88 19.56 -0.25
CA VAL A 13 -0.93 18.68 -0.94
C VAL A 13 -1.66 17.71 -1.84
N TRP A 14 -2.71 17.05 -1.35
CA TRP A 14 -3.45 16.06 -2.13
C TRP A 14 -4.11 16.67 -3.38
N ARG A 15 -4.63 17.89 -3.26
CA ARG A 15 -5.25 18.60 -4.38
C ARG A 15 -4.27 18.91 -5.50
N ILE A 16 -2.99 19.09 -5.19
CA ILE A 16 -1.93 19.44 -6.15
C ILE A 16 -1.22 18.18 -6.67
N GLU A 17 -0.98 17.21 -5.81
CA GLU A 17 0.00 16.14 -6.05
C GLU A 17 -0.62 14.77 -6.32
N SER A 18 -1.94 14.58 -6.10
CA SER A 18 -2.61 13.27 -6.18
C SER A 18 -2.35 12.53 -7.49
N ALA A 19 -2.60 13.16 -8.63
CA ALA A 19 -2.40 12.57 -9.94
C ALA A 19 -0.93 12.13 -10.17
N ARG A 20 0.03 12.92 -9.69
CA ARG A 20 1.46 12.61 -9.80
C ARG A 20 1.85 11.44 -8.89
N ILE A 21 1.31 11.40 -7.67
CA ILE A 21 1.56 10.32 -6.70
C ILE A 21 0.99 9.00 -7.24
N VAL A 22 -0.27 8.99 -7.65
CA VAL A 22 -0.92 7.81 -8.23
C VAL A 22 -0.19 7.37 -9.49
N GLY A 23 0.15 8.28 -10.42
CA GLY A 23 0.88 7.93 -11.64
C GLY A 23 2.28 7.36 -11.38
N ALA A 24 2.98 7.84 -10.34
CA ALA A 24 4.28 7.30 -9.95
C ALA A 24 4.15 5.92 -9.30
N LEU A 25 3.12 5.69 -8.48
CA LEU A 25 2.83 4.40 -7.89
C LEU A 25 2.38 3.40 -8.95
N ALA A 26 1.52 3.79 -9.90
CA ALA A 26 1.06 2.94 -10.99
C ALA A 26 2.23 2.48 -11.87
N ARG A 27 3.19 3.38 -12.16
CA ARG A 27 4.43 2.99 -12.87
C ARG A 27 5.30 2.04 -12.04
N TYR A 28 5.26 2.14 -10.72
CA TYR A 28 6.03 1.27 -9.83
C TYR A 28 5.40 -0.11 -9.66
N THR A 29 4.07 -0.19 -9.56
CA THR A 29 3.32 -1.43 -9.34
C THR A 29 2.96 -2.15 -10.64
N GLY A 30 2.88 -1.44 -11.77
CA GLY A 30 2.29 -1.95 -13.00
C GLY A 30 0.77 -2.12 -12.93
N ASP A 31 0.13 -1.60 -11.88
CA ASP A 31 -1.29 -1.77 -11.58
C ASP A 31 -1.87 -0.45 -11.05
N PHE A 32 -2.78 0.14 -11.82
CA PHE A 32 -3.40 1.44 -11.50
C PHE A 32 -4.35 1.34 -10.31
N ALA A 33 -5.17 0.30 -10.23
CA ALA A 33 -6.13 0.14 -9.14
C ALA A 33 -5.39 -0.02 -7.81
N LEU A 34 -4.36 -0.88 -7.79
CA LEU A 34 -3.49 -1.02 -6.62
C LEU A 34 -2.80 0.31 -6.27
N ALA A 35 -2.39 1.10 -7.27
CA ALA A 35 -1.75 2.38 -7.02
C ALA A 35 -2.67 3.41 -6.37
N GLU A 36 -3.95 3.44 -6.74
CA GLU A 36 -4.95 4.30 -6.09
C GLU A 36 -5.14 3.91 -4.62
N ASP A 37 -5.32 2.62 -4.33
CA ASP A 37 -5.45 2.12 -2.96
C ASP A 37 -4.23 2.50 -2.11
N LEU A 38 -3.03 2.29 -2.63
CA LEU A 38 -1.78 2.63 -1.93
C LEU A 38 -1.64 4.13 -1.68
N ALA A 39 -2.06 4.96 -2.64
CA ALA A 39 -2.03 6.41 -2.48
C ALA A 39 -3.04 6.88 -1.43
N GLN A 40 -4.22 6.25 -1.37
CA GLN A 40 -5.24 6.52 -0.35
C GLN A 40 -4.80 6.05 1.04
N GLU A 41 -4.13 4.91 1.17
CA GLU A 41 -3.52 4.48 2.44
C GLU A 41 -2.47 5.48 2.94
N ALA A 42 -1.62 5.97 2.04
CA ALA A 42 -0.63 6.98 2.38
C ALA A 42 -1.29 8.31 2.80
N LEU A 43 -2.36 8.72 2.12
CA LEU A 43 -3.16 9.88 2.48
C LEU A 43 -3.81 9.71 3.86
N ALA A 44 -4.38 8.55 4.15
CA ALA A 44 -4.98 8.24 5.44
C ALA A 44 -3.94 8.31 6.57
N GLU A 45 -2.73 7.81 6.33
CA GLU A 45 -1.62 7.91 7.29
C GLU A 45 -1.19 9.37 7.52
N ALA A 46 -1.16 10.19 6.48
CA ALA A 46 -0.90 11.62 6.61
C ALA A 46 -1.96 12.34 7.44
N LEU A 47 -3.25 12.03 7.22
CA LEU A 47 -4.38 12.60 7.97
C LEU A 47 -4.33 12.27 9.47
N VAL A 48 -3.70 11.16 9.84
CA VAL A 48 -3.50 10.76 11.24
C VAL A 48 -2.24 11.40 11.83
N ASN A 49 -1.12 11.35 11.09
CA ASN A 49 0.20 11.69 11.64
C ASN A 49 0.50 13.19 11.59
N TRP A 50 0.23 13.87 10.46
CA TRP A 50 0.66 15.27 10.29
C TRP A 50 0.01 16.25 11.29
N PRO A 51 -1.25 16.09 11.72
CA PRO A 51 -1.81 16.96 12.76
C PRO A 51 -1.13 16.82 14.12
N ARG A 52 -0.52 15.65 14.38
CA ARG A 52 0.15 15.33 15.66
C ARG A 52 1.64 15.64 15.63
N GLU A 53 2.29 15.35 14.51
CA GLU A 53 3.75 15.36 14.36
C GLU A 53 4.26 16.51 13.49
N GLY A 54 3.35 17.24 12.85
CA GLY A 54 3.67 18.28 11.89
C GLY A 54 3.80 17.78 10.46
N VAL A 55 3.76 18.71 9.51
CA VAL A 55 3.85 18.42 8.08
C VAL A 55 5.34 18.20 7.71
N PRO A 56 5.68 17.08 7.04
CA PRO A 56 7.04 16.83 6.59
C PRO A 56 7.55 17.93 5.64
N ARG A 57 8.87 18.19 5.64
CA ARG A 57 9.49 19.16 4.72
C ARG A 57 9.24 18.87 3.23
N ASN A 58 9.08 17.59 2.87
CA ASN A 58 8.69 17.16 1.54
C ASN A 58 7.44 16.25 1.63
N PRO A 59 6.23 16.84 1.63
CA PRO A 59 4.98 16.10 1.81
C PRO A 59 4.73 15.05 0.73
N ALA A 60 4.93 15.41 -0.54
CA ALA A 60 4.71 14.49 -1.66
C ALA A 60 5.73 13.34 -1.69
N GLY A 61 6.99 13.63 -1.37
CA GLY A 61 8.02 12.61 -1.19
C GLY A 61 7.67 11.63 -0.07
N TRP A 62 7.18 12.14 1.05
CA TRP A 62 6.72 11.32 2.16
C TRP A 62 5.56 10.40 1.75
N LEU A 63 4.54 10.92 1.05
CA LEU A 63 3.41 10.12 0.55
C LEU A 63 3.87 9.01 -0.41
N LEU A 64 4.78 9.30 -1.33
CA LEU A 64 5.36 8.30 -2.23
C LEU A 64 6.13 7.22 -1.46
N THR A 65 6.89 7.60 -0.43
CA THR A 65 7.61 6.65 0.41
C THR A 65 6.65 5.72 1.15
N VAL A 66 5.59 6.26 1.76
CA VAL A 66 4.57 5.44 2.43
C VAL A 66 3.90 4.51 1.43
N GLY A 67 3.42 5.02 0.29
CA GLY A 67 2.79 4.20 -0.75
C GLY A 67 3.69 3.07 -1.26
N ARG A 68 4.98 3.32 -1.47
CA ARG A 68 5.95 2.26 -1.87
C ARG A 68 6.15 1.20 -0.79
N ARG A 69 6.22 1.59 0.49
CA ARG A 69 6.31 0.64 1.61
C ARG A 69 5.07 -0.26 1.65
N ARG A 70 3.88 0.33 1.53
CA ARG A 70 2.61 -0.42 1.46
C ARG A 70 2.56 -1.38 0.26
N ALA A 71 3.08 -0.99 -0.90
CA ALA A 71 3.19 -1.86 -2.07
C ALA A 71 4.07 -3.09 -1.78
N ILE A 72 5.25 -2.86 -1.18
CA ILE A 72 6.16 -3.95 -0.79
C ILE A 72 5.46 -4.93 0.16
N ASP A 73 4.74 -4.41 1.14
CA ASP A 73 4.02 -5.25 2.10
C ASP A 73 2.88 -6.03 1.43
N ALA A 74 2.16 -5.42 0.49
CA ALA A 74 1.14 -6.09 -0.31
C ALA A 74 1.73 -7.23 -1.15
N PHE A 75 2.88 -7.00 -1.81
CA PHE A 75 3.58 -8.03 -2.58
C PHE A 75 4.08 -9.17 -1.71
N ARG A 76 4.63 -8.87 -0.53
CA ARG A 76 5.05 -9.89 0.45
C ARG A 76 3.87 -10.74 0.91
N ARG A 77 2.73 -10.12 1.24
CA ARG A 77 1.51 -10.84 1.64
C ARG A 77 1.00 -11.75 0.52
N ARG A 78 1.01 -11.28 -0.73
CA ARG A 78 0.62 -12.07 -1.89
C ARG A 78 1.54 -13.29 -2.07
N ALA A 79 2.85 -13.09 -2.04
CA ALA A 79 3.82 -14.19 -2.17
C ALA A 79 3.64 -15.25 -1.08
N ALA A 80 3.47 -14.84 0.19
CA ALA A 80 3.25 -15.77 1.29
C ALA A 80 1.95 -16.57 1.15
N ARG A 81 0.89 -15.95 0.60
CA ARG A 81 -0.37 -16.65 0.31
C ARG A 81 -0.20 -17.67 -0.81
N ASP A 82 0.49 -17.30 -1.88
CA ASP A 82 0.70 -18.16 -3.04
C ASP A 82 1.57 -19.38 -2.67
N GLU A 83 2.56 -19.21 -1.79
CA GLU A 83 3.35 -20.31 -1.21
C GLU A 83 2.49 -21.30 -0.41
N ARG A 84 1.58 -20.78 0.43
CA ARG A 84 0.65 -21.62 1.21
C ARG A 84 -0.28 -22.42 0.29
N TYR A 85 -0.81 -21.79 -0.77
CA TYR A 85 -1.64 -22.50 -1.74
C TYR A 85 -0.86 -23.59 -2.47
N ALA A 86 0.39 -23.32 -2.87
CA ALA A 86 1.26 -24.32 -3.48
C ALA A 86 1.55 -25.50 -2.53
N ALA A 87 1.73 -25.23 -1.23
CA ALA A 87 1.93 -26.29 -0.23
C ALA A 87 0.69 -27.18 -0.05
N LEU A 88 -0.51 -26.57 0.02
CA LEU A 88 -1.77 -27.32 0.09
C LEU A 88 -2.00 -28.16 -1.17
N ALA A 89 -1.73 -27.61 -2.35
CA ALA A 89 -1.87 -28.34 -3.62
C ALA A 89 -0.96 -29.57 -3.68
N ARG A 90 0.29 -29.49 -3.17
CA ARG A 90 1.19 -30.65 -3.05
C ARG A 90 0.62 -31.72 -2.10
N GLY A 91 0.17 -31.32 -0.93
CA GLY A 91 -0.40 -32.27 0.06
C GLY A 91 -1.67 -32.98 -0.43
N LEU A 92 -2.50 -32.32 -1.24
CA LEU A 92 -3.68 -32.95 -1.86
C LEU A 92 -3.29 -33.97 -2.95
N GLY A 93 -2.18 -33.74 -3.67
CA GLY A 93 -1.66 -34.70 -4.65
C GLY A 93 -1.09 -35.97 -4.01
N GLU A 94 -0.47 -35.84 -2.83
CA GLU A 94 0.12 -36.96 -2.09
C GLU A 94 -0.95 -37.81 -1.35
N GLY A 95 -2.06 -37.20 -0.92
CA GLY A 95 -3.15 -37.91 -0.24
C GLY A 95 -4.09 -38.73 -1.14
N GLY A 96 -4.04 -38.54 -2.46
CA GLY A 96 -4.91 -39.23 -3.43
C GLY A 96 -4.42 -40.61 -3.88
N VAL A 97 -3.20 -41.02 -3.52
CA VAL A 97 -2.56 -42.24 -4.04
C VAL A 97 -2.62 -43.45 -3.09
N ALA A 98 -3.20 -43.29 -1.89
CA ALA A 98 -3.04 -44.26 -0.80
C ALA A 98 -4.30 -45.09 -0.42
N SER A 99 -5.39 -45.12 -1.20
CA SER A 99 -6.60 -45.89 -0.81
C SER A 99 -7.17 -46.88 -1.85
N GLY A 100 -6.36 -47.40 -2.77
CA GLY A 100 -6.80 -48.44 -3.71
C GLY A 100 -6.00 -49.72 -3.55
N GLY A 101 -6.38 -50.58 -2.61
CA GLY A 101 -5.84 -51.93 -2.41
C GLY A 101 -6.94 -52.90 -2.00
#